data_AF-A0A8K0XIW9-F1
#
_entry.id   AF-A0A8K0XIW9-F1
#
_cell.length_a   1.000
_cell.length_b   1.000
_cell.length_c   1.000
_cell.angle_alpha   90.00
_cell.angle_beta   90.00
_cell.angle_gamma   90.00
#
_symmetry.space_group_name_H-M   'P 1'
#
loop_
_entity.id
_entity.type
_entity.pdbx_description
1 polymer ?
#
loop_
_entity_poly.entity_id
_entity_poly.type
_entity_poly.pdbx_seq_one_letter_code
_entity_poly.pdbx_strand_id
1 'polypeptide(L)'
;MKSAKAEELPGSHKPCAVRNRSTLVHALAFGATAVLLLFRLYDHLPGLADRAQFTGYTPLGPLPPNINSSVCVQWPPLHPVKHGQLDRELNLYYTSRDFQLLSFMRLGGAVRIPPSTIIALLEKTRWDTFGELHEFLQEEFPIVYQALNVTKVNKYGLVFHWQGSSSAKPYILAAHQDVVPVEPLTADQWKHAPFSGFYDGTWIWGRGSCDDKSNLISQLIAIEALLKTGFRPTRTLVLAFGFDEEAKGTEGAGSIASYLEDTYGLDSFALILDEGGGQVKDGNVIFATPSISEKGYLDVKMEVTTPGGHSSIPPEHTSIGLLSRLVIAIEDNPHKPRLTRTGTPFAATQCLATYSPSFPDDVRALAKKAMSDTSALEQLQDALLRLSPVYKAMLGTTQAVDLIEGGVKVNALPEHAAAVVNHRIAEDSSVTELQRRLIDVVSPVVIKYNMTLEAFEREVVSGDAGRVTLSDAYGTSLEPSPTTPTEYGPWAVLAGSIKATFESSPTYNSSGVVVAPSLSIGKIVSP
;
A
#
# COMPACT_ATOMS: atom_id res chain seq x y z
N MET A 1 -11.23 23.14 36.45
CA MET A 1 -10.06 22.69 35.67
C MET A 1 -10.56 22.05 34.39
N LYS A 2 -10.23 22.63 33.24
CA LYS A 2 -10.72 22.23 31.91
C LYS A 2 -9.96 20.98 31.45
N SER A 3 -10.68 19.94 31.00
CA SER A 3 -10.10 18.75 30.37
C SER A 3 -9.57 19.09 28.98
N ALA A 4 -8.27 18.91 28.77
CA ALA A 4 -7.65 19.01 27.45
C ALA A 4 -8.11 17.81 26.60
N LYS A 5 -8.76 18.10 25.47
CA LYS A 5 -9.00 17.13 24.39
C LYS A 5 -7.66 16.85 23.71
N ALA A 6 -7.30 15.57 23.57
CA ALA A 6 -6.22 15.15 22.71
C ALA A 6 -6.59 15.45 21.25
N GLU A 7 -5.78 16.25 20.56
CA GLU A 7 -5.83 16.42 19.11
C GLU A 7 -5.11 15.24 18.44
N GLU A 8 -5.80 14.55 17.53
CA GLU A 8 -5.29 13.41 16.76
C GLU A 8 -4.32 13.85 15.63
N LEU A 9 -3.24 13.08 15.47
CA LEU A 9 -2.21 13.24 14.45
C LEU A 9 -2.73 12.87 13.03
N PRO A 10 -2.47 13.67 11.98
CA PRO A 10 -2.79 13.31 10.60
C PRO A 10 -1.65 12.45 10.01
N GLY A 11 -1.90 11.16 9.75
CA GLY A 11 -0.85 10.29 9.20
C GLY A 11 -1.10 8.78 9.20
N SER A 12 -2.07 8.28 9.96
CA SER A 12 -2.58 6.93 9.74
C SER A 12 -3.57 6.95 8.57
N HIS A 13 -3.46 6.01 7.63
CA HIS A 13 -4.59 5.66 6.78
C HIS A 13 -5.74 5.27 7.71
N LYS A 14 -6.67 6.21 7.93
CA LYS A 14 -7.89 5.93 8.68
C LYS A 14 -8.66 4.90 7.86
N PRO A 15 -9.12 3.78 8.47
CA PRO A 15 -10.09 2.92 7.81
C PRO A 15 -11.29 3.80 7.38
N CYS A 16 -11.91 3.46 6.25
CA CYS A 16 -13.01 4.21 5.60
C CYS A 16 -14.24 4.54 6.47
N ALA A 17 -14.18 4.36 7.79
CA ALA A 17 -15.22 4.72 8.73
C ALA A 17 -14.68 5.27 10.06
N VAL A 18 -14.03 6.44 10.09
CA VAL A 18 -14.04 7.28 11.33
C VAL A 18 -14.05 8.77 10.99
N ARG A 19 -15.13 9.43 11.45
CA ARG A 19 -15.40 10.88 11.49
C ARG A 19 -14.16 11.79 11.50
N ASN A 20 -14.02 12.63 10.47
CA ASN A 20 -13.81 14.06 10.66
C ASN A 20 -14.27 14.86 9.43
N ARG A 21 -14.92 16.01 9.68
CA ARG A 21 -15.45 16.91 8.64
C ARG A 21 -14.30 17.62 7.90
N SER A 22 -13.68 16.97 6.91
CA SER A 22 -12.94 17.67 5.83
C SER A 22 -12.42 16.78 4.67
N THR A 23 -12.56 15.46 4.70
CA THR A 23 -12.11 14.59 3.59
C THR A 23 -13.27 13.85 2.95
N LEU A 24 -13.67 14.31 1.76
CA LEU A 24 -14.84 13.89 0.99
C LEU A 24 -14.43 13.06 -0.24
N VAL A 25 -15.03 11.85 -0.40
CA VAL A 25 -15.36 11.12 -1.66
C VAL A 25 -14.27 10.32 -2.42
N HIS A 26 -13.69 9.19 -1.98
CA HIS A 26 -12.74 8.43 -2.85
C HIS A 26 -12.62 6.90 -2.58
N ALA A 27 -13.35 6.05 -3.33
CA ALA A 27 -13.06 4.59 -3.39
C ALA A 27 -13.44 3.89 -4.71
N LEU A 28 -14.30 4.47 -5.56
CA LEU A 28 -14.76 3.83 -6.81
C LEU A 28 -13.94 4.20 -8.08
N ALA A 29 -12.88 5.01 -7.94
CA ALA A 29 -12.13 5.53 -9.09
C ALA A 29 -10.91 4.67 -9.51
N PHE A 30 -10.44 3.73 -8.67
CA PHE A 30 -9.16 3.05 -8.92
C PHE A 30 -9.23 1.88 -9.91
N GLY A 31 -10.04 0.84 -9.68
CA GLY A 31 -10.04 -0.29 -10.64
C GLY A 31 -10.82 -0.04 -11.94
N ALA A 32 -11.55 1.07 -12.07
CA ALA A 32 -11.98 1.58 -13.39
C ALA A 32 -10.81 2.16 -14.21
N THR A 33 -9.81 2.74 -13.54
CA THR A 33 -8.58 3.26 -14.17
C THR A 33 -7.70 2.12 -14.70
N ALA A 34 -7.65 0.99 -13.97
CA ALA A 34 -6.91 -0.23 -14.33
C ALA A 34 -7.29 -0.83 -15.69
N VAL A 35 -8.55 -0.69 -16.12
CA VAL A 35 -9.04 -1.26 -17.38
C VAL A 35 -9.05 -0.27 -18.54
N LEU A 36 -9.13 1.04 -18.25
CA LEU A 36 -8.95 2.10 -19.25
C LEU A 36 -7.49 2.23 -19.74
N LEU A 37 -6.55 1.59 -19.05
CA LEU A 37 -5.11 1.46 -19.38
C LEU A 37 -4.81 0.76 -20.72
N LEU A 38 -5.77 0.05 -21.31
CA LEU A 38 -5.54 -0.89 -22.43
C LEU A 38 -5.36 -0.30 -23.82
N PHE A 39 -5.64 0.99 -24.03
CA PHE A 39 -6.10 1.43 -25.34
C PHE A 39 -5.13 2.21 -26.23
N ARG A 40 -3.91 2.50 -25.81
CA ARG A 40 -3.29 3.76 -26.28
C ARG A 40 -1.87 3.58 -26.83
N LEU A 41 -1.77 3.49 -28.16
CA LEU A 41 -0.54 3.61 -28.94
C LEU A 41 -0.74 4.53 -30.18
N TYR A 42 0.14 5.54 -30.22
CA TYR A 42 0.71 6.34 -31.33
C TYR A 42 -0.12 7.20 -32.32
N ASP A 43 0.45 8.41 -32.49
CA ASP A 43 0.36 9.50 -33.48
C ASP A 43 -0.75 10.58 -33.46
N HIS A 44 -0.23 11.81 -33.59
CA HIS A 44 -0.82 13.15 -33.47
C HIS A 44 -1.92 13.48 -34.51
N LEU A 45 -2.95 14.24 -34.08
CA LEU A 45 -3.38 15.56 -34.62
C LEU A 45 -4.70 16.03 -33.92
N PRO A 46 -4.99 17.35 -33.85
CA PRO A 46 -6.04 17.93 -32.99
C PRO A 46 -7.39 18.15 -33.69
N GLY A 47 -8.51 18.11 -32.94
CA GLY A 47 -9.81 18.60 -33.43
C GLY A 47 -11.04 18.34 -32.54
N LEU A 48 -11.47 19.41 -31.84
CA LEU A 48 -12.84 19.90 -31.54
C LEU A 48 -13.91 18.90 -31.03
N ALA A 49 -14.34 18.93 -29.76
CA ALA A 49 -15.21 19.91 -29.06
C ALA A 49 -16.71 19.75 -29.33
N ASP A 50 -17.41 19.07 -28.40
CA ASP A 50 -18.78 19.41 -28.00
C ASP A 50 -19.03 18.84 -26.58
N ARG A 51 -19.31 19.72 -25.60
CA ARG A 51 -19.58 19.36 -24.19
C ARG A 51 -21.01 19.74 -23.83
N ALA A 52 -21.86 18.73 -23.57
CA ALA A 52 -23.15 18.93 -22.93
C ALA A 52 -22.96 19.36 -21.46
N GLN A 53 -23.60 20.46 -21.07
CA GLN A 53 -23.57 21.02 -19.72
C GLN A 53 -24.48 20.23 -18.79
N PHE A 54 -23.92 19.65 -17.72
CA PHE A 54 -24.66 19.12 -16.58
C PHE A 54 -24.28 19.89 -15.32
N THR A 55 -25.30 20.35 -14.58
CA THR A 55 -25.21 21.27 -13.44
C THR A 55 -25.19 20.51 -12.11
N GLY A 56 -24.19 20.76 -11.26
CA GLY A 56 -24.15 20.26 -9.88
C GLY A 56 -22.78 20.22 -9.21
N TYR A 57 -21.70 20.11 -9.99
CA TYR A 57 -20.33 20.04 -9.47
C TYR A 57 -19.49 21.18 -10.01
N THR A 58 -18.78 21.89 -9.12
CA THR A 58 -17.83 22.94 -9.53
C THR A 58 -16.65 22.28 -10.21
N PRO A 59 -16.35 22.60 -11.49
CA PRO A 59 -15.14 22.11 -12.14
C PRO A 59 -13.92 22.47 -11.28
N LEU A 60 -13.10 21.48 -10.96
CA LEU A 60 -11.80 21.75 -10.34
C LEU A 60 -10.94 22.38 -11.44
N GLY A 61 -10.77 23.70 -11.34
CA GLY A 61 -10.25 24.54 -12.41
C GLY A 61 -8.86 24.10 -12.91
N PRO A 62 -8.47 24.48 -14.14
CA PRO A 62 -7.17 24.13 -14.66
C PRO A 62 -6.08 24.83 -13.83
N LEU A 63 -5.08 24.08 -13.37
CA LEU A 63 -3.81 24.65 -12.92
C LEU A 63 -2.66 24.11 -13.79
N PRO A 64 -1.65 24.94 -14.04
CA PRO A 64 -1.23 25.29 -15.40
C PRO A 64 -0.16 24.37 -15.97
N PRO A 65 0.12 24.45 -17.28
CA PRO A 65 1.13 23.63 -17.93
C PRO A 65 2.51 24.05 -17.41
N ASN A 66 3.10 23.22 -16.56
CA ASN A 66 4.55 23.12 -16.54
C ASN A 66 4.95 21.82 -17.23
N ILE A 67 4.58 21.70 -18.50
CA ILE A 67 5.09 20.66 -19.41
C ILE A 67 6.63 20.72 -19.48
N ASN A 68 7.22 21.86 -19.07
CA ASN A 68 8.66 22.10 -18.97
C ASN A 68 9.22 21.97 -17.53
N SER A 69 8.45 21.48 -16.55
CA SER A 69 9.00 21.20 -15.22
C SER A 69 9.95 20.02 -15.33
N SER A 70 11.26 20.28 -15.20
CA SER A 70 12.26 19.22 -15.15
C SER A 70 12.24 18.42 -13.85
N VAL A 71 11.38 18.79 -12.89
CA VAL A 71 11.44 18.27 -11.52
C VAL A 71 10.24 17.39 -11.16
N CYS A 72 9.03 17.77 -11.58
CA CYS A 72 7.85 16.91 -11.47
C CYS A 72 7.12 16.94 -12.82
N VAL A 73 7.59 16.09 -13.73
CA VAL A 73 7.09 15.98 -15.09
C VAL A 73 5.65 15.47 -15.06
N GLN A 74 4.79 16.13 -15.84
CA GLN A 74 3.37 15.81 -15.92
C GLN A 74 3.04 15.34 -17.34
N TRP A 75 2.81 14.04 -17.49
CA TRP A 75 2.37 13.46 -18.75
C TRP A 75 0.97 13.98 -19.13
N PRO A 76 0.70 14.24 -20.42
CA PRO A 76 -0.63 14.68 -20.85
C PRO A 76 -1.67 13.58 -20.60
N PRO A 77 -2.95 13.96 -20.43
CA PRO A 77 -4.05 13.00 -20.45
C PRO A 77 -3.97 12.18 -21.73
N LEU A 78 -3.95 10.87 -21.58
CA LEU A 78 -3.95 9.93 -22.70
C LEU A 78 -5.44 9.70 -23.03
N HIS A 79 -5.90 9.71 -24.27
CA HIS A 79 -7.30 9.39 -24.60
C HIS A 79 -7.31 8.35 -25.73
N PRO A 80 -8.23 7.36 -25.79
CA PRO A 80 -8.20 6.36 -26.84
C PRO A 80 -8.50 7.02 -28.18
N VAL A 81 -7.57 6.91 -29.14
CA VAL A 81 -7.79 7.45 -30.49
C VAL A 81 -8.53 6.41 -31.34
N LYS A 82 -7.95 5.21 -31.49
CA LYS A 82 -8.52 4.11 -32.29
C LYS A 82 -9.92 3.68 -31.81
N HIS A 83 -10.14 3.71 -30.50
CA HIS A 83 -11.38 3.27 -29.86
C HIS A 83 -12.08 4.43 -29.13
N GLY A 84 -11.89 5.67 -29.58
CA GLY A 84 -12.44 6.84 -28.89
C GLY A 84 -13.96 6.90 -28.84
N GLN A 85 -14.66 6.33 -29.83
CA GLN A 85 -16.12 6.20 -29.76
C GLN A 85 -16.55 5.24 -28.64
N LEU A 86 -15.94 4.05 -28.59
CA LEU A 86 -16.20 3.07 -27.55
C LEU A 86 -15.92 3.65 -26.15
N ASP A 87 -14.82 4.38 -26.00
CA ASP A 87 -14.49 5.07 -24.74
C ASP A 87 -15.57 6.06 -24.30
N ARG A 88 -16.09 6.88 -25.23
CA ARG A 88 -17.21 7.80 -24.93
C ARG A 88 -18.49 7.04 -24.56
N GLU A 89 -18.81 5.97 -25.28
CA GLU A 89 -20.00 5.14 -25.01
C GLU A 89 -19.90 4.47 -23.65
N LEU A 90 -18.73 3.92 -23.29
CA LEU A 90 -18.47 3.34 -21.97
C LEU A 90 -18.53 4.40 -20.87
N ASN A 91 -17.95 5.58 -21.07
CA ASN A 91 -18.07 6.67 -20.10
C ASN A 91 -19.55 7.05 -19.86
N LEU A 92 -20.37 7.14 -20.91
CA LEU A 92 -21.81 7.38 -20.74
C LEU A 92 -22.48 6.23 -19.98
N TYR A 93 -22.17 4.98 -20.34
CA TYR A 93 -22.69 3.80 -19.65
C TYR A 93 -22.32 3.79 -18.15
N TYR A 94 -21.07 4.11 -17.80
CA TYR A 94 -20.59 4.13 -16.42
C TYR A 94 -21.27 5.19 -15.55
N THR A 95 -21.88 6.19 -16.18
CA THR A 95 -22.61 7.26 -15.49
C THR A 95 -24.10 6.96 -15.37
N SER A 96 -24.58 5.90 -16.03
CA SER A 96 -25.96 5.46 -15.93
C SER A 96 -26.28 4.95 -14.52
N ARG A 97 -27.53 5.16 -14.09
CA ARG A 97 -28.00 4.65 -12.80
C ARG A 97 -27.93 3.12 -12.73
N ASP A 98 -28.21 2.45 -13.85
CA ASP A 98 -28.21 0.99 -13.93
C ASP A 98 -26.79 0.43 -13.72
N PHE A 99 -25.78 1.03 -14.35
CA PHE A 99 -24.39 0.62 -14.12
C PHE A 99 -23.94 0.86 -12.67
N GLN A 100 -24.31 2.01 -12.10
CA GLN A 100 -24.00 2.31 -10.71
C GLN A 100 -24.62 1.24 -9.78
N LEU A 101 -25.92 0.95 -9.95
CA LEU A 101 -26.61 -0.10 -9.20
C LEU A 101 -25.98 -1.48 -9.39
N LEU A 102 -25.62 -1.86 -10.62
CA LEU A 102 -24.91 -3.11 -10.91
C LEU A 102 -23.58 -3.18 -10.14
N SER A 103 -22.79 -2.10 -10.19
CA SER A 103 -21.50 -2.00 -9.50
C SER A 103 -21.67 -2.10 -7.98
N PHE A 104 -22.69 -1.44 -7.43
CA PHE A 104 -23.03 -1.54 -5.99
C PHE A 104 -23.43 -2.96 -5.60
N MET A 105 -24.26 -3.63 -6.41
CA MET A 105 -24.73 -4.99 -6.13
C MET A 105 -23.59 -6.00 -6.17
N ARG A 106 -22.70 -5.91 -7.17
CA ARG A 106 -21.53 -6.80 -7.30
C ARG A 106 -20.51 -6.60 -6.18
N LEU A 107 -20.15 -5.36 -5.88
CA LEU A 107 -19.23 -5.08 -4.77
C LEU A 107 -19.86 -5.40 -3.41
N GLY A 108 -21.14 -5.06 -3.21
CA GLY A 108 -21.87 -5.40 -2.00
C GLY A 108 -22.02 -6.92 -1.81
N GLY A 109 -22.21 -7.69 -2.88
CA GLY A 109 -22.19 -9.15 -2.87
C GLY A 109 -20.84 -9.71 -2.45
N ALA A 110 -19.75 -9.22 -3.05
CA ALA A 110 -18.40 -9.63 -2.67
C ALA A 110 -18.06 -9.30 -1.20
N VAL A 111 -18.53 -8.15 -0.68
CA VAL A 111 -18.34 -7.73 0.72
C VAL A 111 -19.05 -8.66 1.71
N ARG A 112 -20.15 -9.31 1.31
CA ARG A 112 -20.91 -10.23 2.19
C ARG A 112 -20.21 -11.56 2.43
N ILE A 113 -19.25 -11.92 1.58
CA ILE A 113 -18.46 -13.15 1.69
C ILE A 113 -17.14 -12.75 2.33
N PRO A 114 -16.82 -13.10 3.59
CA PRO A 114 -15.68 -12.54 4.29
C PRO A 114 -14.49 -13.51 4.39
N PRO A 115 -13.74 -13.78 3.30
CA PRO A 115 -12.54 -14.58 3.40
C PRO A 115 -11.50 -13.82 4.22
N SER A 116 -11.01 -14.45 5.28
CA SER A 116 -9.98 -13.87 6.13
C SER A 116 -8.89 -14.89 6.39
N THR A 117 -7.74 -14.66 5.78
CA THR A 117 -6.58 -15.56 5.90
C THR A 117 -6.05 -15.59 7.32
N ILE A 118 -6.08 -14.45 8.03
CA ILE A 118 -5.70 -14.39 9.46
C ILE A 118 -6.56 -15.36 10.28
N ILE A 119 -7.89 -15.33 10.13
CA ILE A 119 -8.77 -16.27 10.84
C ILE A 119 -8.50 -17.70 10.37
N ALA A 120 -8.31 -17.90 9.06
CA ALA A 120 -8.10 -19.22 8.52
C ALA A 120 -6.80 -19.89 9.00
N LEU A 121 -5.76 -19.09 9.24
CA LEU A 121 -4.51 -19.53 9.85
C LEU A 121 -4.67 -19.78 11.36
N LEU A 122 -5.31 -18.87 12.09
CA LEU A 122 -5.48 -18.98 13.54
C LEU A 122 -6.38 -20.16 13.95
N GLU A 123 -7.51 -20.35 13.26
CA GLU A 123 -8.49 -21.38 13.59
C GLU A 123 -8.26 -22.69 12.81
N LYS A 124 -7.38 -22.69 11.80
CA LYS A 124 -7.22 -23.79 10.81
C LYS A 124 -8.54 -24.19 10.14
N THR A 125 -9.49 -23.25 10.04
CA THR A 125 -10.83 -23.44 9.46
C THR A 125 -11.15 -22.29 8.48
N ARG A 126 -12.33 -22.25 7.86
CA ARG A 126 -12.80 -21.09 7.05
C ARG A 126 -12.07 -20.80 5.74
N TRP A 127 -11.23 -21.71 5.24
CA TRP A 127 -10.67 -21.60 3.88
C TRP A 127 -11.73 -21.74 2.78
N ASP A 128 -12.89 -22.31 3.12
CA ASP A 128 -14.05 -22.50 2.25
C ASP A 128 -14.69 -21.19 1.79
N THR A 129 -14.57 -20.09 2.55
CA THR A 129 -15.09 -18.78 2.13
C THR A 129 -14.41 -18.22 0.88
N PHE A 130 -13.17 -18.65 0.58
CA PHE A 130 -12.54 -18.34 -0.71
C PHE A 130 -13.25 -19.07 -1.85
N GLY A 131 -13.68 -20.32 -1.62
CA GLY A 131 -14.51 -21.07 -2.56
C GLY A 131 -15.85 -20.38 -2.83
N GLU A 132 -16.53 -19.94 -1.78
CA GLU A 132 -17.78 -19.17 -1.89
C GLU A 132 -17.58 -17.87 -2.70
N LEU A 133 -16.47 -17.16 -2.47
CA LEU A 133 -16.14 -15.96 -3.26
C LEU A 133 -15.89 -16.33 -4.72
N HIS A 134 -15.19 -17.42 -5.01
CA HIS A 134 -14.93 -17.86 -6.39
C HIS A 134 -16.21 -18.23 -7.12
N GLU A 135 -17.14 -18.92 -6.45
CA GLU A 135 -18.46 -19.25 -6.99
C GLU A 135 -19.24 -17.97 -7.31
N PHE A 136 -19.29 -17.02 -6.36
CA PHE A 136 -19.91 -15.71 -6.56
C PHE A 136 -19.31 -14.96 -7.77
N LEU A 137 -17.98 -14.92 -7.89
CA LEU A 137 -17.31 -14.24 -9.01
C LEU A 137 -17.64 -14.90 -10.35
N GLN A 138 -17.70 -16.24 -10.40
CA GLN A 138 -18.05 -16.97 -11.61
C GLN A 138 -19.52 -16.77 -12.02
N GLU A 139 -20.43 -16.68 -11.05
CA GLU A 139 -21.85 -16.39 -11.27
C GLU A 139 -22.07 -14.94 -11.73
N GLU A 140 -21.37 -13.98 -11.13
CA GLU A 140 -21.53 -12.55 -11.44
C GLU A 140 -20.80 -12.11 -12.71
N PHE A 141 -19.70 -12.78 -13.08
CA PHE A 141 -18.89 -12.44 -14.26
C PHE A 141 -18.76 -13.59 -15.27
N PRO A 142 -19.87 -14.23 -15.71
CA PRO A 142 -19.81 -15.44 -16.53
C PRO A 142 -19.14 -15.18 -17.88
N ILE A 143 -19.29 -13.98 -18.44
CA ILE A 143 -18.65 -13.60 -19.71
C ILE A 143 -17.13 -13.54 -19.56
N VAL A 144 -16.62 -13.06 -18.43
CA VAL A 144 -15.17 -12.99 -18.17
C VAL A 144 -14.60 -14.41 -18.05
N TYR A 145 -15.22 -15.26 -17.23
CA TYR A 145 -14.79 -16.65 -17.03
C TYR A 145 -14.90 -17.51 -18.29
N GLN A 146 -15.82 -17.20 -19.21
CA GLN A 146 -15.92 -17.89 -20.49
C GLN A 146 -14.89 -17.39 -21.52
N ALA A 147 -14.55 -16.09 -21.48
CA ALA A 147 -13.70 -15.47 -22.50
C ALA A 147 -12.20 -15.52 -22.17
N LEU A 148 -11.83 -15.53 -20.89
CA LEU A 148 -10.45 -15.53 -20.42
C LEU A 148 -10.03 -16.92 -19.95
N ASN A 149 -8.74 -17.22 -20.03
CA ASN A 149 -8.20 -18.44 -19.43
C ASN A 149 -7.95 -18.21 -17.94
N VAL A 150 -8.60 -19.00 -17.09
CA VAL A 150 -8.55 -18.85 -15.63
C VAL A 150 -7.75 -20.00 -15.01
N THR A 151 -6.67 -19.67 -14.33
CA THR A 151 -5.82 -20.62 -13.59
C THR A 151 -5.96 -20.37 -12.09
N LYS A 152 -6.15 -21.45 -11.31
CA LYS A 152 -6.01 -21.40 -9.85
C LYS A 152 -4.57 -21.70 -9.45
N VAL A 153 -3.93 -20.78 -8.74
CA VAL A 153 -2.56 -20.92 -8.22
C VAL A 153 -2.64 -21.08 -6.70
N ASN A 154 -1.87 -22.02 -6.15
CA ASN A 154 -1.90 -22.37 -4.73
C ASN A 154 -3.33 -22.50 -4.16
N LYS A 155 -4.20 -23.18 -4.92
CA LYS A 155 -5.64 -23.42 -4.65
C LYS A 155 -6.57 -22.19 -4.70
N TYR A 156 -6.18 -21.04 -4.15
CA TYR A 156 -7.06 -19.87 -3.99
C TYR A 156 -6.62 -18.62 -4.75
N GLY A 157 -5.38 -18.54 -5.22
CA GLY A 157 -4.95 -17.48 -6.13
C GLY A 157 -5.64 -17.61 -7.47
N LEU A 158 -6.13 -16.51 -8.03
CA LEU A 158 -6.80 -16.50 -9.33
C LEU A 158 -5.97 -15.73 -10.34
N VAL A 159 -5.64 -16.37 -11.47
CA VAL A 159 -4.94 -15.73 -12.58
C VAL A 159 -5.79 -15.82 -13.84
N PHE A 160 -6.21 -14.67 -14.37
CA PHE A 160 -6.97 -14.58 -15.63
C PHE A 160 -6.08 -14.05 -16.74
N HIS A 161 -6.01 -14.76 -17.85
CA HIS A 161 -5.26 -14.34 -19.03
C HIS A 161 -6.22 -13.84 -20.11
N TRP A 162 -6.14 -12.55 -20.43
CA TRP A 162 -6.79 -11.96 -21.58
C TRP A 162 -5.78 -11.75 -22.70
N GLN A 163 -5.72 -12.74 -23.59
CA GLN A 163 -4.71 -12.79 -24.64
C GLN A 163 -4.84 -11.63 -25.63
N GLY A 164 -3.76 -10.87 -25.80
CA GLY A 164 -3.65 -9.82 -26.79
C GLY A 164 -3.12 -10.33 -28.13
N SER A 165 -3.27 -9.50 -29.18
CA SER A 165 -2.81 -9.83 -30.53
C SER A 165 -1.32 -9.57 -30.79
N SER A 166 -0.63 -8.84 -29.91
CA SER A 166 0.79 -8.49 -30.03
C SER A 166 1.68 -9.32 -29.11
N SER A 167 2.96 -9.41 -29.44
CA SER A 167 4.01 -10.01 -28.61
C SER A 167 4.62 -9.05 -27.59
N ALA A 168 4.01 -7.88 -27.37
CA ALA A 168 4.50 -6.94 -26.37
C ALA A 168 4.36 -7.53 -24.96
N LYS A 169 5.33 -7.23 -24.08
CA LYS A 169 5.31 -7.66 -22.67
C LYS A 169 3.94 -7.39 -22.02
N PRO A 170 3.27 -8.37 -21.40
CA PRO A 170 1.97 -8.18 -20.77
C PRO A 170 1.98 -7.12 -19.64
N TYR A 171 0.77 -6.71 -19.23
CA TYR A 171 0.56 -5.99 -17.97
C TYR A 171 -0.14 -6.88 -16.96
N ILE A 172 0.21 -6.71 -15.69
CA ILE A 172 -0.49 -7.32 -14.55
C ILE A 172 -1.40 -6.26 -13.93
N LEU A 173 -2.66 -6.62 -13.74
CA LEU A 173 -3.58 -5.91 -12.85
C LEU A 173 -3.78 -6.81 -11.62
N ALA A 174 -3.20 -6.40 -10.50
CA ALA A 174 -3.24 -7.11 -9.24
C ALA A 174 -4.34 -6.56 -8.33
N ALA A 175 -4.82 -7.44 -7.46
CA ALA A 175 -5.71 -7.14 -6.34
C ALA A 175 -5.61 -8.31 -5.34
N HIS A 176 -6.19 -8.16 -4.16
CA HIS A 176 -6.31 -9.28 -3.21
C HIS A 176 -7.76 -9.58 -2.84
N GLN A 177 -7.99 -10.80 -2.36
CA GLN A 177 -9.32 -11.35 -2.08
C GLN A 177 -9.67 -11.27 -0.59
N ASP A 178 -8.66 -11.41 0.27
CA ASP A 178 -8.83 -11.51 1.71
C ASP A 178 -9.11 -10.16 2.37
N VAL A 179 -9.52 -10.21 3.62
CA VAL A 179 -9.76 -9.01 4.43
C VAL A 179 -9.25 -9.22 5.85
N VAL A 180 -8.82 -8.13 6.50
CA VAL A 180 -8.57 -8.19 7.94
C VAL A 180 -9.83 -8.60 8.74
N PRO A 181 -9.64 -9.28 9.89
CA PRO A 181 -10.73 -9.61 10.81
C PRO A 181 -11.50 -8.38 11.32
N VAL A 182 -12.68 -8.64 11.86
CA VAL A 182 -13.43 -7.67 12.67
C VAL A 182 -13.23 -8.02 14.13
N GLU A 183 -12.82 -7.05 14.94
CA GLU A 183 -12.72 -7.21 16.39
C GLU A 183 -14.11 -7.44 17.01
N PRO A 184 -14.41 -8.65 17.55
CA PRO A 184 -15.74 -8.98 18.04
C PRO A 184 -16.27 -8.02 19.11
N LEU A 185 -15.40 -7.50 19.99
CA LEU A 185 -15.79 -6.59 21.07
C LEU A 185 -16.17 -5.18 20.60
N THR A 186 -15.92 -4.87 19.33
CA THR A 186 -16.24 -3.57 18.72
C THR A 186 -17.17 -3.70 17.52
N ALA A 187 -17.64 -4.91 17.22
CA ALA A 187 -18.49 -5.18 16.06
C ALA A 187 -19.81 -4.37 16.11
N ASP A 188 -20.32 -4.10 17.31
CA ASP A 188 -21.52 -3.29 17.57
C ASP A 188 -21.30 -1.78 17.36
N GLN A 189 -20.05 -1.32 17.31
CA GLN A 189 -19.71 0.09 17.04
C GLN A 189 -19.80 0.43 15.56
N TRP A 190 -19.89 -0.56 14.68
CA TRP A 190 -20.07 -0.36 13.26
C TRP A 190 -21.45 0.21 12.96
N LYS A 191 -21.50 1.34 12.24
CA LYS A 191 -22.76 1.97 11.81
C LYS A 191 -23.65 1.02 10.99
N HIS A 192 -23.03 0.18 10.16
CA HIS A 192 -23.66 -0.89 9.40
C HIS A 192 -22.82 -2.15 9.59
N ALA A 193 -23.45 -3.32 9.67
CA ALA A 193 -22.74 -4.56 9.96
C ALA A 193 -21.54 -4.76 8.99
N PRO A 194 -20.36 -5.16 9.48
CA PRO A 194 -19.12 -5.17 8.71
C PRO A 194 -19.20 -5.92 7.38
N PHE A 195 -19.97 -7.00 7.30
CA PHE A 195 -20.12 -7.82 6.10
C PHE A 195 -21.53 -7.69 5.48
N SER A 196 -22.19 -6.55 5.66
CA SER A 196 -23.52 -6.33 5.07
C SER A 196 -23.48 -5.95 3.58
N GLY A 197 -22.39 -5.30 3.15
CA GLY A 197 -22.33 -4.69 1.82
C GLY A 197 -23.42 -3.63 1.63
N PHE A 198 -23.75 -2.89 2.68
CA PHE A 198 -24.88 -1.97 2.69
C PHE A 198 -24.58 -0.72 1.87
N TYR A 199 -25.46 -0.37 0.93
CA TYR A 199 -25.38 0.87 0.16
C TYR A 199 -26.35 1.90 0.71
N ASP A 200 -25.85 3.06 1.15
CA ASP A 200 -26.67 4.13 1.76
C ASP A 200 -27.14 5.20 0.78
N GLY A 201 -26.96 4.98 -0.53
CA GLY A 201 -27.21 5.97 -1.57
C GLY A 201 -25.97 6.77 -1.97
N THR A 202 -24.92 6.76 -1.15
CA THR A 202 -23.64 7.44 -1.45
C THR A 202 -22.45 6.48 -1.35
N TRP A 203 -22.43 5.64 -0.32
CA TRP A 203 -21.31 4.78 0.05
C TRP A 203 -21.73 3.32 0.16
N ILE A 204 -20.80 2.42 -0.17
CA ILE A 204 -20.91 1.00 0.17
C ILE A 204 -20.14 0.76 1.47
N TRP A 205 -20.86 0.34 2.50
CA TRP A 205 -20.32 0.06 3.81
C TRP A 205 -20.01 -1.43 3.96
N GLY A 206 -18.76 -1.70 4.34
CA GLY A 206 -18.35 -3.01 4.82
C GLY A 206 -16.84 -3.22 4.76
N ARG A 207 -16.34 -4.20 5.52
CA ARG A 207 -14.97 -4.68 5.45
C ARG A 207 -14.73 -5.29 4.06
N GLY A 208 -13.63 -4.91 3.41
CA GLY A 208 -13.38 -5.28 2.01
C GLY A 208 -13.85 -4.25 0.99
N SER A 209 -14.74 -3.31 1.34
CA SER A 209 -15.35 -2.41 0.35
C SER A 209 -14.39 -1.37 -0.24
N CYS A 210 -13.27 -1.12 0.44
CA CYS A 210 -12.18 -0.26 -0.02
C CYS A 210 -10.87 -1.04 -0.21
N ASP A 211 -10.66 -2.09 0.58
CA ASP A 211 -9.39 -2.80 0.70
C ASP A 211 -9.68 -4.31 0.76
N ASP A 212 -9.55 -5.06 -0.34
CA ASP A 212 -9.30 -4.55 -1.72
C ASP A 212 -10.33 -5.04 -2.75
N LYS A 213 -11.50 -5.49 -2.27
CA LYS A 213 -12.54 -6.02 -3.18
C LYS A 213 -13.06 -4.97 -4.16
N SER A 214 -12.98 -3.68 -3.82
CA SER A 214 -13.30 -2.63 -4.79
C SER A 214 -12.43 -2.67 -6.02
N ASN A 215 -11.12 -2.89 -5.88
CA ASN A 215 -10.19 -2.99 -7.00
C ASN A 215 -10.48 -4.25 -7.82
N LEU A 216 -10.52 -5.42 -7.17
CA LEU A 216 -10.84 -6.70 -7.82
C LEU A 216 -12.15 -6.63 -8.64
N ILE A 217 -13.24 -6.17 -8.00
CA ILE A 217 -14.57 -6.13 -8.63
C ILE A 217 -14.60 -5.10 -9.77
N SER A 218 -13.96 -3.95 -9.62
CA SER A 218 -13.97 -2.94 -10.69
C SER A 218 -13.11 -3.33 -11.88
N GLN A 219 -12.01 -4.07 -11.68
CA GLN A 219 -11.27 -4.70 -12.77
C GLN A 219 -12.18 -5.67 -13.55
N LEU A 220 -12.84 -6.61 -12.88
CA LEU A 220 -13.74 -7.56 -13.54
C LEU A 220 -14.91 -6.88 -14.26
N ILE A 221 -15.52 -5.85 -13.66
CA ILE A 221 -16.60 -5.06 -14.28
C ILE A 221 -16.15 -4.44 -15.59
N ALA A 222 -14.98 -3.79 -15.60
CA ALA A 222 -14.56 -3.08 -16.79
C ALA A 222 -14.06 -4.04 -17.88
N ILE A 223 -13.44 -5.18 -17.53
CA ILE A 223 -13.11 -6.23 -18.51
C ILE A 223 -14.40 -6.80 -19.13
N GLU A 224 -15.42 -7.10 -18.31
CA GLU A 224 -16.71 -7.58 -18.80
C GLU A 224 -17.40 -6.56 -19.73
N ALA A 225 -17.36 -5.27 -19.38
CA ALA A 225 -17.93 -4.20 -20.21
C ALA A 225 -17.28 -4.16 -21.60
N LEU A 226 -15.95 -4.32 -21.67
CA LEU A 226 -15.22 -4.39 -22.94
C LEU A 226 -15.52 -5.66 -23.74
N LEU A 227 -15.61 -6.82 -23.07
CA LEU A 227 -15.97 -8.07 -23.74
C LEU A 227 -17.37 -8.01 -24.37
N LYS A 228 -18.34 -7.36 -23.69
CA LYS A 228 -19.70 -7.13 -24.19
C LYS A 228 -19.74 -6.30 -25.48
N THR A 229 -18.73 -5.48 -25.75
CA THR A 229 -18.62 -4.71 -27.01
C THR A 229 -17.82 -5.43 -28.09
N GLY A 230 -17.37 -6.67 -27.84
CA GLY A 230 -16.51 -7.43 -28.75
C GLY A 230 -15.08 -6.91 -28.82
N PHE A 231 -14.63 -6.11 -27.84
CA PHE A 231 -13.27 -5.60 -27.80
C PHE A 231 -12.24 -6.73 -27.65
N ARG A 232 -11.11 -6.60 -28.34
CA ARG A 232 -9.95 -7.49 -28.22
C ARG A 232 -8.70 -6.66 -27.95
N PRO A 233 -7.95 -6.96 -26.88
CA PRO A 233 -6.80 -6.16 -26.51
C PRO A 233 -5.64 -6.40 -27.49
N THR A 234 -4.84 -5.35 -27.73
CA THR A 234 -3.60 -5.50 -28.50
C THR A 234 -2.50 -6.15 -27.65
N ARG A 235 -2.39 -5.75 -26.38
CA ARG A 235 -1.41 -6.30 -25.42
C ARG A 235 -2.12 -7.30 -24.51
N THR A 236 -1.46 -8.38 -24.15
CA THR A 236 -2.00 -9.32 -23.16
C THR A 236 -2.16 -8.66 -21.79
N LEU A 237 -3.28 -8.92 -21.14
CA LEU A 237 -3.47 -8.62 -19.73
C LEU A 237 -3.52 -9.89 -18.90
N VAL A 238 -2.92 -9.80 -17.72
CA VAL A 238 -3.00 -10.79 -16.68
C VAL A 238 -3.68 -10.14 -15.48
N LEU A 239 -4.84 -10.66 -15.07
CA LEU A 239 -5.44 -10.29 -13.79
C LEU A 239 -4.91 -11.28 -12.76
N ALA A 240 -4.31 -10.80 -11.68
CA ALA A 240 -3.66 -11.64 -10.67
C ALA A 240 -4.23 -11.33 -9.29
N PHE A 241 -5.05 -12.21 -8.75
CA PHE A 241 -5.73 -12.00 -7.47
C PHE A 241 -5.12 -12.88 -6.37
N GLY A 242 -4.35 -12.25 -5.48
CA GLY A 242 -3.81 -12.85 -4.27
C GLY A 242 -4.92 -13.18 -3.25
N PHE A 243 -4.58 -13.91 -2.20
CA PHE A 243 -5.56 -14.36 -1.19
C PHE A 243 -5.07 -14.26 0.25
N ASP A 244 -3.89 -13.70 0.49
CA ASP A 244 -3.29 -13.61 1.82
C ASP A 244 -2.51 -12.30 2.02
N GLU A 245 -2.84 -11.23 1.30
CA GLU A 245 -2.11 -9.95 1.42
C GLU A 245 -2.12 -9.44 2.86
N GLU A 246 -3.28 -9.53 3.52
CA GLU A 246 -3.47 -9.11 4.90
C GLU A 246 -2.73 -10.03 5.89
N ALA A 247 -2.20 -11.15 5.39
CA ALA A 247 -1.34 -12.11 6.07
C ALA A 247 0.04 -12.24 5.39
N LYS A 248 0.54 -11.16 4.75
CA LYS A 248 1.87 -10.95 4.15
C LYS A 248 2.04 -11.29 2.66
N GLY A 249 1.05 -11.90 2.03
CA GLY A 249 1.04 -12.13 0.57
C GLY A 249 1.93 -13.27 0.07
N THR A 250 2.60 -14.04 0.94
CA THR A 250 3.59 -15.05 0.53
C THR A 250 2.96 -16.25 -0.17
N GLU A 251 1.79 -16.70 0.29
CA GLU A 251 1.10 -17.87 -0.25
C GLU A 251 0.28 -17.53 -1.50
N GLY A 252 -0.22 -16.29 -1.60
CA GLY A 252 -1.00 -15.77 -2.72
C GLY A 252 -0.12 -15.10 -3.75
N ALA A 253 0.28 -13.85 -3.49
CA ALA A 253 1.08 -13.06 -4.42
C ALA A 253 2.43 -13.73 -4.73
N GLY A 254 3.13 -14.25 -3.72
CA GLY A 254 4.41 -14.95 -3.91
C GLY A 254 4.31 -16.22 -4.77
N SER A 255 3.24 -17.01 -4.58
CA SER A 255 3.00 -18.18 -5.44
C SER A 255 2.56 -17.80 -6.86
N ILE A 256 1.77 -16.72 -7.01
CA ILE A 256 1.40 -16.20 -8.33
C ILE A 256 2.64 -15.66 -9.05
N ALA A 257 3.51 -14.92 -8.37
CA ALA A 257 4.77 -14.43 -8.92
C ALA A 257 5.61 -15.60 -9.46
N SER A 258 5.81 -16.65 -8.65
CA SER A 258 6.52 -17.87 -9.07
C SER A 258 5.89 -18.52 -10.31
N TYR A 259 4.56 -18.68 -10.32
CA TYR A 259 3.82 -19.22 -11.47
C TYR A 259 3.99 -18.36 -12.74
N LEU A 260 3.93 -17.04 -12.60
CA LEU A 260 4.07 -16.11 -13.73
C LEU A 260 5.50 -16.06 -14.24
N GLU A 261 6.51 -16.12 -13.37
CA GLU A 261 7.92 -16.25 -13.76
C GLU A 261 8.19 -17.57 -14.48
N ASP A 262 7.64 -18.68 -14.01
CA ASP A 262 7.76 -19.97 -14.71
C ASP A 262 7.08 -19.94 -16.10
N THR A 263 5.99 -19.19 -16.22
CA THR A 263 5.18 -19.11 -17.44
C THR A 263 5.78 -18.14 -18.47
N TYR A 264 6.25 -16.98 -18.02
CA TYR A 264 6.67 -15.87 -18.89
C TYR A 264 8.18 -15.62 -18.85
N GLY A 265 8.88 -16.03 -17.80
CA GLY A 265 10.27 -15.68 -17.52
C GLY A 265 10.40 -14.42 -16.66
N LEU A 266 11.58 -14.26 -16.05
CA LEU A 266 11.96 -13.06 -15.32
C LEU A 266 11.95 -11.83 -16.24
N ASP A 267 11.56 -10.67 -15.70
CA ASP A 267 11.43 -9.40 -16.42
C ASP A 267 10.43 -9.41 -17.59
N SER A 268 9.49 -10.35 -17.66
CA SER A 268 8.60 -10.49 -18.83
C SER A 268 7.36 -9.60 -18.83
N PHE A 269 7.12 -8.84 -17.76
CA PHE A 269 6.02 -7.89 -17.66
C PHE A 269 6.51 -6.45 -17.84
N ALA A 270 5.68 -5.60 -18.45
CA ALA A 270 6.01 -4.19 -18.64
C ALA A 270 5.42 -3.28 -17.56
N LEU A 271 4.37 -3.71 -16.87
CA LEU A 271 3.71 -2.97 -15.81
C LEU A 271 3.04 -3.95 -14.87
N ILE A 272 3.16 -3.70 -13.57
CA ILE A 272 2.35 -4.30 -12.52
C ILE A 272 1.62 -3.13 -11.87
N LEU A 273 0.29 -3.19 -11.86
CA LEU A 273 -0.54 -2.23 -11.15
C LEU A 273 -1.28 -2.99 -10.07
N ASP A 274 -1.00 -2.65 -8.82
CA ASP A 274 -1.66 -3.20 -7.65
C ASP A 274 -2.44 -2.11 -6.91
N GLU A 275 -3.05 -2.46 -5.79
CA GLU A 275 -3.48 -1.48 -4.81
C GLU A 275 -2.33 -0.62 -4.28
N GLY A 276 -2.67 0.52 -3.70
CA GLY A 276 -1.69 1.42 -3.10
C GLY A 276 -1.82 2.84 -3.58
N GLY A 277 -1.27 3.74 -2.77
CA GLY A 277 -1.44 5.16 -2.97
C GLY A 277 -2.88 5.62 -2.73
N GLY A 278 -3.28 6.65 -3.46
CA GLY A 278 -4.62 7.21 -3.35
C GLY A 278 -4.71 8.55 -4.02
N GLN A 279 -5.56 9.41 -3.49
CA GLN A 279 -5.58 10.79 -3.93
C GLN A 279 -5.79 11.78 -2.79
N VAL A 280 -5.13 12.92 -2.94
CA VAL A 280 -5.18 14.03 -1.98
C VAL A 280 -5.68 15.26 -2.71
N LYS A 281 -6.73 15.89 -2.18
CA LYS A 281 -7.22 17.17 -2.69
C LYS A 281 -6.57 18.29 -1.89
N ASP A 282 -5.92 19.21 -2.60
CA ASP A 282 -5.37 20.44 -2.05
C ASP A 282 -5.90 21.64 -2.84
N GLY A 283 -6.84 22.39 -2.23
CA GLY A 283 -7.58 23.44 -2.89
C GLY A 283 -8.32 22.92 -4.13
N ASN A 284 -7.92 23.41 -5.31
CA ASN A 284 -8.43 23.01 -6.61
C ASN A 284 -7.54 21.99 -7.35
N VAL A 285 -6.49 21.47 -6.70
CA VAL A 285 -5.60 20.44 -7.25
C VAL A 285 -5.94 19.08 -6.66
N ILE A 286 -5.97 18.06 -7.51
CA ILE A 286 -6.01 16.66 -7.07
C ILE A 286 -4.62 16.07 -7.32
N PHE A 287 -3.98 15.58 -6.27
CA PHE A 287 -2.80 14.73 -6.39
C PHE A 287 -3.28 13.28 -6.45
N ALA A 288 -3.09 12.62 -7.60
CA ALA A 288 -3.11 11.17 -7.67
C ALA A 288 -1.71 10.67 -7.30
N THR A 289 -1.63 9.78 -6.32
CA THR A 289 -0.37 9.40 -5.70
C THR A 289 -0.09 7.91 -5.85
N PRO A 290 0.14 7.39 -7.07
CA PRO A 290 0.56 5.99 -7.22
C PRO A 290 1.87 5.76 -6.45
N SER A 291 1.95 4.61 -5.77
CA SER A 291 3.17 4.23 -5.07
C SER A 291 4.18 3.68 -6.07
N ILE A 292 5.42 4.19 -6.01
CA ILE A 292 6.52 3.77 -6.90
C ILE A 292 7.61 3.01 -6.15
N SER A 293 7.52 3.00 -4.83
CA SER A 293 8.38 2.23 -3.94
C SER A 293 7.67 1.94 -2.62
N GLU A 294 8.20 0.95 -1.89
CA GLU A 294 7.73 0.53 -0.58
C GLU A 294 8.91 0.44 0.41
N LYS A 295 8.60 0.70 1.68
CA LYS A 295 9.54 0.46 2.78
C LYS A 295 9.77 -1.05 2.95
N GLY A 296 10.98 -1.42 3.35
CA GLY A 296 11.28 -2.78 3.76
C GLY A 296 10.67 -3.13 5.12
N TYR A 297 10.83 -4.36 5.55
CA TYR A 297 10.20 -4.88 6.76
C TYR A 297 11.09 -5.87 7.51
N LEU A 298 11.06 -5.81 8.84
CA LEU A 298 11.65 -6.84 9.68
C LEU A 298 11.02 -6.82 11.08
N ASP A 299 10.46 -7.95 11.50
CA ASP A 299 10.14 -8.21 12.90
C ASP A 299 11.34 -8.88 13.57
N VAL A 300 11.96 -8.21 14.54
CA VAL A 300 13.09 -8.79 15.28
C VAL A 300 12.60 -9.32 16.61
N LYS A 301 12.76 -10.63 16.83
CA LYS A 301 12.58 -11.24 18.15
C LYS A 301 13.88 -11.09 18.93
N MET A 302 13.77 -10.48 20.11
CA MET A 302 14.84 -10.33 21.07
C MET A 302 14.53 -11.18 22.30
N GLU A 303 15.35 -12.21 22.53
CA GLU A 303 15.14 -13.18 23.60
C GLU A 303 16.27 -13.09 24.62
N VAL A 304 15.93 -13.16 25.90
CA VAL A 304 16.87 -13.19 27.02
C VAL A 304 16.69 -14.48 27.78
N THR A 305 17.73 -15.30 27.80
CA THR A 305 17.79 -16.54 28.58
C THR A 305 18.79 -16.42 29.71
N THR A 306 18.36 -16.68 30.94
CA THR A 306 19.20 -16.69 32.14
C THR A 306 18.83 -17.87 33.05
N PRO A 307 19.69 -18.25 34.01
CA PRO A 307 19.30 -19.23 35.02
C PRO A 307 18.03 -18.81 35.78
N GLY A 308 17.15 -19.78 36.05
CA GLY A 308 15.95 -19.60 36.86
C GLY A 308 16.25 -19.69 38.36
N GLY A 309 15.19 -19.66 39.18
CA GLY A 309 15.35 -19.80 40.63
C GLY A 309 14.15 -19.36 41.44
N HIS A 310 14.29 -19.43 42.77
CA HIS A 310 13.24 -19.00 43.69
C HIS A 310 13.35 -17.50 43.98
N SER A 311 12.24 -16.77 43.90
CA SER A 311 12.24 -15.30 44.04
C SER A 311 12.65 -14.79 45.43
N SER A 312 12.79 -15.65 46.45
CA SER A 312 13.30 -15.28 47.78
C SER A 312 14.82 -15.13 47.83
N ILE A 313 15.54 -15.63 46.82
CA ILE A 313 17.00 -15.47 46.68
C ILE A 313 17.27 -15.03 45.24
N PRO A 314 16.86 -13.82 44.86
CA PRO A 314 17.02 -13.37 43.49
C PRO A 314 18.49 -13.06 43.18
N PRO A 315 18.95 -13.30 41.94
CA PRO A 315 20.18 -12.71 41.45
C PRO A 315 20.03 -11.19 41.36
N GLU A 316 21.14 -10.47 41.12
CA GLU A 316 21.11 -9.01 40.97
C GLU A 316 20.15 -8.55 39.87
N HIS A 317 20.04 -9.31 38.77
CA HIS A 317 19.16 -9.02 37.64
C HIS A 317 18.38 -10.25 37.17
N THR A 318 17.11 -10.06 36.82
CA THR A 318 16.22 -11.07 36.26
C THR A 318 16.16 -10.97 34.73
N SER A 319 15.72 -12.02 34.03
CA SER A 319 15.59 -11.99 32.56
C SER A 319 14.70 -10.87 32.08
N ILE A 320 13.55 -10.64 32.74
CA ILE A 320 12.65 -9.52 32.41
C ILE A 320 13.36 -8.18 32.62
N GLY A 321 14.10 -8.02 33.73
CA GLY A 321 14.84 -6.78 33.98
C GLY A 321 15.97 -6.52 32.97
N LEU A 322 16.61 -7.57 32.46
CA LEU A 322 17.61 -7.49 31.40
C LEU A 322 16.96 -7.16 30.05
N LEU A 323 15.86 -7.85 29.70
CA LEU A 323 15.06 -7.54 28.51
C LEU A 323 14.59 -6.09 28.52
N SER A 324 14.08 -5.58 29.64
CA SER A 324 13.65 -4.19 29.77
C SER A 324 14.78 -3.20 29.46
N ARG A 325 16.03 -3.52 29.81
CA ARG A 325 17.18 -2.65 29.48
C ARG A 325 17.52 -2.67 28.00
N LEU A 326 17.37 -3.82 27.34
CA LEU A 326 17.54 -3.92 25.90
C LEU A 326 16.44 -3.15 25.16
N VAL A 327 15.19 -3.26 25.62
CA VAL A 327 14.06 -2.47 25.11
C VAL A 327 14.34 -0.97 25.27
N ILE A 328 14.79 -0.53 26.44
CA ILE A 328 15.20 0.86 26.66
C ILE A 328 16.32 1.27 25.69
N ALA A 329 17.32 0.42 25.47
CA ALA A 329 18.40 0.72 24.52
C ALA A 329 17.88 0.93 23.09
N ILE A 330 16.90 0.14 22.64
CA ILE A 330 16.27 0.32 21.33
C ILE A 330 15.48 1.63 21.27
N GLU A 331 14.61 1.88 22.25
CA GLU A 331 13.76 3.08 22.34
C GLU A 331 14.57 4.38 22.44
N ASP A 332 15.66 4.39 23.24
CA ASP A 332 16.56 5.54 23.41
C ASP A 332 17.45 5.79 22.18
N ASN A 333 17.48 4.86 21.22
CA ASN A 333 18.22 4.99 19.97
C ASN A 333 17.27 4.95 18.77
N PRO A 334 16.46 6.00 18.53
CA PRO A 334 15.64 6.10 17.32
C PRO A 334 16.51 6.27 16.07
N HIS A 335 16.03 5.77 14.94
CA HIS A 335 16.67 6.03 13.64
C HIS A 335 16.57 7.51 13.27
N LYS A 336 17.62 8.01 12.61
CA LYS A 336 17.68 9.38 12.12
C LYS A 336 17.05 9.46 10.73
N PRO A 337 16.05 10.32 10.49
CA PRO A 337 15.51 10.55 9.16
C PRO A 337 16.58 11.08 8.20
N ARG A 338 16.51 10.65 6.94
CA ARG A 338 17.39 11.11 5.86
C ARG A 338 16.59 11.37 4.59
N LEU A 339 16.74 12.56 4.02
CA LEU A 339 16.19 12.91 2.71
C LEU A 339 17.27 12.73 1.64
N THR A 340 17.04 11.83 0.68
CA THR A 340 17.94 11.59 -0.45
C THR A 340 17.33 12.13 -1.73
N ARG A 341 18.15 12.69 -2.63
CA ARG A 341 17.67 13.25 -3.91
C ARG A 341 17.08 12.20 -4.86
N THR A 342 17.57 10.98 -4.75
CA THR A 342 17.12 9.83 -5.55
C THR A 342 15.92 9.14 -4.93
N GLY A 343 15.56 9.47 -3.70
CA GLY A 343 14.45 8.84 -2.99
C GLY A 343 13.09 9.40 -3.40
N THR A 344 12.09 8.54 -3.32
CA THR A 344 10.69 8.85 -3.58
C THR A 344 10.15 10.00 -2.72
N PRO A 345 10.49 10.12 -1.42
CA PRO A 345 10.07 11.28 -0.62
C PRO A 345 10.54 12.63 -1.18
N PHE A 346 11.72 12.68 -1.81
CA PHE A 346 12.22 13.89 -2.46
C PHE A 346 11.41 14.20 -3.72
N ALA A 347 11.18 13.22 -4.59
CA ALA A 347 10.36 13.39 -5.79
C ALA A 347 8.92 13.84 -5.45
N ALA A 348 8.30 13.22 -4.45
CA ALA A 348 6.99 13.62 -3.94
C ALA A 348 7.00 15.08 -3.43
N THR A 349 8.03 15.46 -2.67
CA THR A 349 8.21 16.83 -2.17
C THR A 349 8.35 17.83 -3.30
N GLN A 350 9.06 17.49 -4.38
CA GLN A 350 9.19 18.36 -5.54
C GLN A 350 7.85 18.54 -6.27
N CYS A 351 7.02 17.51 -6.37
CA CYS A 351 5.68 17.63 -6.92
C CYS A 351 4.78 18.54 -6.07
N LEU A 352 4.82 18.40 -4.74
CA LEU A 352 4.11 19.31 -3.83
C LEU A 352 4.62 20.74 -3.97
N ALA A 353 5.94 20.96 -3.92
CA ALA A 353 6.56 22.27 -4.09
C ALA A 353 6.31 22.89 -5.48
N THR A 354 5.96 22.09 -6.49
CA THR A 354 5.63 22.61 -7.82
C THR A 354 4.14 22.96 -7.93
N TYR A 355 3.25 22.08 -7.47
CA TYR A 355 1.83 22.15 -7.82
C TYR A 355 0.88 22.39 -6.66
N SER A 356 1.27 22.17 -5.40
CA SER A 356 0.37 22.33 -4.25
C SER A 356 0.19 23.81 -3.94
N PRO A 357 -1.06 24.33 -3.94
CA PRO A 357 -1.35 25.70 -3.50
C PRO A 357 -1.04 25.95 -2.02
N SER A 358 -1.17 24.92 -1.17
CA SER A 358 -0.94 25.05 0.28
C SER A 358 0.51 24.84 0.71
N PHE A 359 1.42 24.46 -0.20
CA PHE A 359 2.81 24.20 0.17
C PHE A 359 3.53 25.49 0.60
N PRO A 360 4.12 25.56 1.81
CA PRO A 360 4.70 26.79 2.34
C PRO A 360 5.81 27.35 1.44
N ASP A 361 5.83 28.67 1.23
CA ASP A 361 6.72 29.32 0.26
C ASP A 361 8.20 29.24 0.63
N ASP A 362 8.52 29.28 1.93
CA ASP A 362 9.87 29.09 2.44
C ASP A 362 10.38 27.67 2.17
N VAL A 363 9.55 26.67 2.42
CA VAL A 363 9.86 25.26 2.13
C VAL A 363 9.92 25.02 0.61
N ARG A 364 9.07 25.69 -0.17
CA ARG A 364 9.09 25.67 -1.64
C ARG A 364 10.42 26.17 -2.21
N ALA A 365 10.93 27.27 -1.65
CA ALA A 365 12.22 27.83 -2.04
C ALA A 365 13.38 26.87 -1.69
N LEU A 366 13.31 26.21 -0.53
CA LEU A 366 14.27 25.17 -0.15
C LEU A 366 14.20 23.96 -1.10
N ALA A 367 13.01 23.47 -1.43
CA ALA A 367 12.82 22.36 -2.35
C ALA A 367 13.48 22.61 -3.71
N LYS A 368 13.30 23.81 -4.27
CA LYS A 368 13.94 24.20 -5.54
C LYS A 368 15.47 24.21 -5.45
N LYS A 369 16.03 24.76 -4.37
CA LYS A 369 17.50 24.80 -4.17
C LYS A 369 18.09 23.42 -3.91
N ALA A 370 17.37 22.58 -3.18
CA ALA A 370 17.80 21.23 -2.80
C ALA A 370 18.08 20.32 -4.01
N MET A 371 17.57 20.65 -5.21
CA MET A 371 17.89 19.95 -6.45
C MET A 371 19.39 19.82 -6.72
N SER A 372 20.19 20.83 -6.34
CA SER A 372 21.64 20.83 -6.57
C SER A 372 22.46 21.20 -5.34
N ASP A 373 21.87 21.82 -4.31
CA ASP A 373 22.58 22.27 -3.11
C ASP A 373 22.34 21.34 -1.91
N THR A 374 23.41 20.70 -1.41
CA THR A 374 23.36 19.75 -0.29
C THR A 374 22.98 20.40 1.04
N SER A 375 23.40 21.63 1.31
CA SER A 375 22.96 22.34 2.51
C SER A 375 21.47 22.66 2.44
N ALA A 376 20.95 23.01 1.25
CA ALA A 376 19.52 23.20 1.07
C ALA A 376 18.73 21.90 1.22
N LEU A 377 19.31 20.74 0.87
CA LEU A 377 18.68 19.42 1.08
C LEU A 377 18.53 19.11 2.57
N GLU A 378 19.56 19.38 3.38
CA GLU A 378 19.50 19.22 4.84
C GLU A 378 18.48 20.17 5.47
N GLN A 379 18.49 21.44 5.07
CA GLN A 379 17.50 22.42 5.52
C GLN A 379 16.07 22.04 5.12
N LEU A 380 15.89 21.48 3.92
CA LEU A 380 14.61 20.97 3.46
C LEU A 380 14.14 19.80 4.32
N GLN A 381 15.03 18.83 4.61
CA GLN A 381 14.72 17.71 5.51
C GLN A 381 14.20 18.24 6.86
N ASP A 382 14.93 19.15 7.49
CA ASP A 382 14.52 19.71 8.78
C ASP A 382 13.20 20.48 8.68
N ALA A 383 12.97 21.18 7.57
CA ALA A 383 11.71 21.86 7.32
C ALA A 383 10.54 20.87 7.19
N LEU A 384 10.69 19.79 6.43
CA LEU A 384 9.67 18.73 6.30
C LEU A 384 9.35 18.09 7.65
N LEU A 385 10.37 17.78 8.46
CA LEU A 385 10.18 17.22 9.80
C LEU A 385 9.40 18.15 10.74
N ARG A 386 9.50 19.48 10.56
CA ARG A 386 8.68 20.46 11.30
C ARG A 386 7.25 20.57 10.77
N LEU A 387 7.00 20.27 9.49
CA LEU A 387 5.66 20.35 8.91
C LEU A 387 4.74 19.25 9.40
N SER A 388 5.25 18.01 9.49
CA SER A 388 4.44 16.88 9.93
C SER A 388 5.30 15.73 10.48
N PRO A 389 4.86 15.07 11.57
CA PRO A 389 5.53 13.88 12.08
C PRO A 389 5.53 12.71 11.08
N VAL A 390 4.64 12.71 10.08
CA VAL A 390 4.63 11.71 9.00
C VAL A 390 5.95 11.70 8.23
N TYR A 391 6.60 12.86 8.04
CA TYR A 391 7.90 12.91 7.36
C TYR A 391 8.99 12.16 8.14
N LYS A 392 8.90 12.08 9.48
CA LYS A 392 9.82 11.26 10.27
C LYS A 392 9.70 9.78 9.90
N ALA A 393 8.47 9.28 9.74
CA ALA A 393 8.20 7.90 9.35
C ALA A 393 8.54 7.62 7.88
N MET A 394 8.32 8.58 6.99
CA MET A 394 8.67 8.44 5.56
C MET A 394 10.18 8.39 5.36
N LEU A 395 10.92 9.30 6.00
CA LEU A 395 12.35 9.53 5.75
C LEU A 395 13.30 8.66 6.57
N GLY A 396 12.79 7.86 7.52
CA GLY A 396 13.65 7.03 8.38
C GLY A 396 13.04 5.68 8.66
N THR A 397 13.86 4.72 9.08
CA THR A 397 13.35 3.44 9.58
C THR A 397 12.55 3.69 10.85
N THR A 398 11.33 3.18 10.94
CA THR A 398 10.56 3.23 12.19
C THR A 398 10.77 1.93 12.96
N GLN A 399 10.70 2.00 14.28
CA GLN A 399 10.78 0.85 15.17
C GLN A 399 9.70 0.97 16.25
N ALA A 400 9.07 -0.14 16.61
CA ALA A 400 8.06 -0.22 17.67
C ALA A 400 8.14 -1.57 18.38
N VAL A 401 8.18 -1.57 19.72
CA VAL A 401 8.11 -2.80 20.51
C VAL A 401 6.64 -3.17 20.73
N ASP A 402 6.16 -4.15 19.98
CA ASP A 402 4.73 -4.45 19.89
C ASP A 402 4.33 -5.65 20.76
N LEU A 403 5.23 -6.63 20.96
CA LEU A 403 4.98 -7.83 21.75
C LEU A 403 6.01 -7.97 22.87
N ILE A 404 5.56 -8.40 24.05
CA ILE A 404 6.43 -8.72 25.19
C ILE A 404 5.88 -9.94 25.95
N GLU A 405 6.76 -10.87 26.30
CA GLU A 405 6.43 -12.08 27.05
C GLU A 405 7.50 -12.41 28.09
N GLY A 406 7.10 -13.03 29.20
CA GLY A 406 8.01 -13.49 30.24
C GLY A 406 7.33 -13.74 31.59
N GLY A 407 7.82 -14.74 32.31
CA GLY A 407 7.31 -15.14 33.63
C GLY A 407 6.05 -16.00 33.57
N VAL A 408 5.91 -16.89 34.55
CA VAL A 408 4.75 -17.81 34.66
C VAL A 408 3.99 -17.61 35.96
N LYS A 409 4.69 -17.34 37.07
CA LYS A 409 4.11 -17.09 38.39
C LYS A 409 5.04 -16.22 39.24
N VAL A 410 4.49 -15.53 40.23
CA VAL A 410 5.17 -14.47 41.00
C VAL A 410 6.33 -14.93 41.91
N ASN A 411 6.48 -16.23 42.17
CA ASN A 411 7.51 -16.79 43.05
C ASN A 411 8.55 -17.67 42.34
N ALA A 412 8.55 -17.67 41.00
CA ALA A 412 9.57 -18.31 40.19
C ALA A 412 10.22 -17.25 39.29
N LEU A 413 11.54 -17.15 39.35
CA LEU A 413 12.29 -16.30 38.45
C LEU A 413 12.16 -16.85 37.02
N PRO A 414 11.81 -16.02 36.03
CA PRO A 414 11.77 -16.44 34.64
C PRO A 414 13.15 -16.90 34.19
N GLU A 415 13.18 -17.97 33.42
CA GLU A 415 14.38 -18.42 32.70
C GLU A 415 14.48 -17.77 31.31
N HIS A 416 13.35 -17.30 30.81
CA HIS A 416 13.17 -16.73 29.48
C HIS A 416 12.25 -15.50 29.54
N ALA A 417 12.62 -14.48 28.78
CA ALA A 417 11.77 -13.33 28.47
C ALA A 417 12.07 -12.89 27.03
N ALA A 418 11.06 -12.44 26.30
CA ALA A 418 11.23 -11.99 24.93
C ALA A 418 10.39 -10.75 24.58
N ALA A 419 10.84 -10.01 23.57
CA ALA A 419 10.09 -8.95 22.93
C ALA A 419 10.21 -9.05 21.41
N VAL A 420 9.17 -8.61 20.68
CA VAL A 420 9.22 -8.47 19.22
C VAL A 420 9.16 -6.99 18.86
N VAL A 421 10.13 -6.56 18.06
CA VAL A 421 10.27 -5.18 17.60
C VAL A 421 9.99 -5.11 16.11
N ASN A 422 8.91 -4.44 15.74
CA ASN A 422 8.54 -4.20 14.35
C ASN A 422 9.40 -3.10 13.75
N HIS A 423 9.89 -3.30 12.53
CA HIS A 423 10.62 -2.28 11.79
C HIS A 423 10.04 -2.07 10.40
N ARG A 424 9.84 -0.80 10.04
CA ARG A 424 9.60 -0.38 8.64
C ARG A 424 10.86 0.29 8.13
N ILE A 425 11.61 -0.42 7.29
CA ILE A 425 12.96 -0.04 6.83
C ILE A 425 12.86 1.10 5.81
N ALA A 426 13.66 2.15 5.96
CA ALA A 426 13.70 3.26 5.01
C ALA A 426 14.09 2.80 3.60
N GLU A 427 13.56 3.50 2.58
CA GLU A 427 13.85 3.24 1.15
C GLU A 427 15.35 3.24 0.83
N ASP A 428 16.15 3.99 1.58
CA ASP A 428 17.58 4.19 1.37
C ASP A 428 18.46 3.34 2.31
N SER A 429 17.88 2.30 2.94
CA SER A 429 18.55 1.37 3.85
C SER A 429 18.34 -0.09 3.41
N SER A 430 18.62 -1.06 4.28
CA SER A 430 18.46 -2.50 4.00
C SER A 430 18.21 -3.30 5.27
N VAL A 431 17.72 -4.54 5.10
CA VAL A 431 17.61 -5.53 6.20
C VAL A 431 18.97 -5.70 6.87
N THR A 432 20.03 -5.86 6.07
CA THR A 432 21.38 -6.07 6.59
C THR A 432 21.91 -4.87 7.39
N GLU A 433 21.61 -3.63 6.97
CA GLU A 433 21.99 -2.43 7.71
C GLU A 433 21.22 -2.31 9.03
N LEU A 434 19.92 -2.61 9.03
CA LEU A 434 19.11 -2.64 10.24
C LEU A 434 19.65 -3.68 11.24
N GLN A 435 19.94 -4.90 10.79
CA GLN A 435 20.51 -5.96 11.61
C GLN A 435 21.83 -5.53 12.27
N ARG A 436 22.75 -4.93 11.49
CA ARG A 436 24.01 -4.39 12.01
C ARG A 436 23.78 -3.32 13.08
N ARG A 437 22.87 -2.38 12.83
CA ARG A 437 22.55 -1.33 13.79
C ARG A 437 21.97 -1.87 15.09
N LEU A 438 21.08 -2.86 15.02
CA LEU A 438 20.51 -3.48 16.22
C LEU A 438 21.60 -4.15 17.07
N ILE A 439 22.52 -4.86 16.42
CA ILE A 439 23.71 -5.42 17.09
C ILE A 439 24.49 -4.32 17.80
N ASP A 440 24.79 -3.20 17.13
CA ASP A 440 25.53 -2.08 17.71
C ASP A 440 24.81 -1.44 18.92
N VAL A 441 23.47 -1.36 18.88
CA VAL A 441 22.64 -0.78 19.95
C VAL A 441 22.56 -1.68 21.18
N VAL A 442 22.42 -3.00 20.99
CA VAL A 442 22.25 -3.93 22.12
C VAL A 442 23.58 -4.39 22.71
N SER A 443 24.66 -4.44 21.92
CA SER A 443 25.97 -4.96 22.35
C SER A 443 26.49 -4.29 23.64
N PRO A 444 26.40 -2.95 23.83
CA PRO A 444 26.84 -2.32 25.07
C PRO A 444 26.10 -2.84 26.31
N VAL A 445 24.81 -3.16 26.21
CA VAL A 445 24.02 -3.73 27.31
C VAL A 445 24.47 -5.16 27.57
N VAL A 446 24.61 -5.97 26.51
CA VAL A 446 25.04 -7.37 26.60
C VAL A 446 26.43 -7.49 27.25
N ILE A 447 27.40 -6.68 26.78
CA ILE A 447 28.77 -6.62 27.32
C ILE A 447 28.76 -6.20 28.80
N LYS A 448 27.98 -5.18 29.15
CA LYS A 448 27.89 -4.69 30.54
C LYS A 448 27.44 -5.77 31.52
N TYR A 449 26.60 -6.70 31.08
CA TYR A 449 26.07 -7.78 31.90
C TYR A 449 26.75 -9.13 31.65
N ASN A 450 27.88 -9.14 30.92
CA ASN A 450 28.68 -10.35 30.64
C ASN A 450 27.85 -11.50 30.04
N MET A 451 26.92 -11.16 29.15
CA MET A 451 26.07 -12.14 28.45
C MET A 451 26.65 -12.46 27.07
N THR A 452 26.26 -13.60 26.52
CA THR A 452 26.47 -13.92 25.10
C THR A 452 25.44 -13.22 24.24
N LEU A 453 25.85 -12.64 23.11
CA LEU A 453 24.95 -12.14 22.06
C LEU A 453 25.06 -13.05 20.83
N GLU A 454 23.96 -13.71 20.50
CA GLU A 454 23.76 -14.45 19.26
C GLU A 454 22.79 -13.65 18.39
N ALA A 455 23.25 -13.08 17.28
CA ALA A 455 22.42 -12.25 16.42
C ALA A 455 22.42 -12.78 15.00
N PHE A 456 21.23 -13.10 14.49
CA PHE A 456 21.01 -13.56 13.11
C PHE A 456 21.95 -14.73 12.75
N GLU A 457 21.92 -15.78 13.57
CA GLU A 457 22.70 -17.03 13.44
C GLU A 457 24.22 -16.87 13.61
N ARG A 458 24.68 -15.77 14.22
CA ARG A 458 26.10 -15.53 14.48
C ARG A 458 26.34 -15.09 15.91
N GLU A 459 27.34 -15.68 16.56
CA GLU A 459 27.82 -15.18 17.85
C GLU A 459 28.62 -13.90 17.61
N VAL A 460 28.23 -12.82 18.29
CA VAL A 460 28.84 -11.49 18.18
C VAL A 460 29.63 -11.13 19.44
N VAL A 461 29.10 -11.50 20.61
CA VAL A 461 29.72 -11.26 21.91
C VAL A 461 29.67 -12.57 22.69
N SER A 462 30.78 -12.96 23.31
CA SER A 462 30.82 -14.12 24.19
C SER A 462 30.74 -13.68 25.66
N GLY A 463 29.95 -14.40 26.46
CA GLY A 463 29.84 -14.24 27.91
C GLY A 463 29.38 -15.53 28.58
N ASP A 464 29.12 -15.49 29.89
CA ASP A 464 28.71 -16.65 30.68
C ASP A 464 27.52 -16.41 31.62
N ALA A 465 27.07 -15.15 31.77
CA ALA A 465 25.98 -14.78 32.66
C ALA A 465 24.56 -15.07 32.10
N GLY A 466 24.47 -15.43 30.82
CA GLY A 466 23.22 -15.68 30.11
C GLY A 466 23.38 -15.48 28.60
N ARG A 467 22.28 -15.57 27.86
CA ARG A 467 22.25 -15.39 26.41
C ARG A 467 21.19 -14.38 25.99
N VAL A 468 21.54 -13.52 25.05
CA VAL A 468 20.63 -12.68 24.28
C VAL A 468 20.63 -13.18 22.84
N THR A 469 19.45 -13.46 22.29
CA THR A 469 19.30 -13.88 20.90
C THR A 469 18.49 -12.86 20.11
N LEU A 470 19.02 -12.39 18.98
CA LEU A 470 18.29 -11.61 17.98
C LEU A 470 18.02 -12.48 16.76
N SER A 471 16.76 -12.57 16.34
CA SER A 471 16.36 -13.36 15.17
C SER A 471 15.25 -12.65 14.38
N ASP A 472 15.06 -13.04 13.12
CA ASP A 472 13.81 -12.73 12.40
C ASP A 472 12.70 -13.54 13.07
N ALA A 473 11.73 -12.83 13.67
CA ALA A 473 10.69 -13.44 14.49
C ALA A 473 9.84 -14.47 13.72
N TYR A 474 9.66 -14.24 12.42
CA TYR A 474 8.71 -15.00 11.60
C TYR A 474 9.26 -15.43 10.24
N GLY A 475 10.54 -15.15 9.94
CA GLY A 475 11.15 -15.40 8.63
C GLY A 475 10.58 -14.51 7.55
N THR A 476 10.25 -13.25 7.87
CA THR A 476 9.51 -12.34 6.98
C THR A 476 10.23 -11.04 6.68
N SER A 477 11.56 -11.06 6.74
CA SER A 477 12.39 -9.95 6.29
C SER A 477 12.12 -9.61 4.82
N LEU A 478 11.91 -8.33 4.53
CA LEU A 478 11.74 -7.82 3.17
C LEU A 478 12.63 -6.60 2.98
N GLU A 479 13.41 -6.60 1.90
CA GLU A 479 14.18 -5.41 1.52
C GLU A 479 13.23 -4.31 1.04
N PRO A 480 13.59 -3.02 1.21
CA PRO A 480 12.87 -1.94 0.54
C PRO A 480 12.78 -2.20 -0.96
N SER A 481 11.62 -1.93 -1.56
CA SER A 481 11.43 -2.21 -2.98
C SER A 481 12.34 -1.29 -3.82
N PRO A 482 12.74 -1.73 -5.03
CA PRO A 482 13.28 -0.81 -6.01
C PRO A 482 12.31 0.34 -6.31
N THR A 483 12.85 1.49 -6.67
CA THR A 483 12.04 2.65 -7.09
C THR A 483 11.69 2.56 -8.57
N THR A 484 10.41 2.61 -8.90
CA THR A 484 9.93 2.64 -10.29
C THR A 484 10.34 3.95 -10.98
N PRO A 485 10.98 3.91 -12.16
CA PRO A 485 11.30 5.10 -12.94
C PRO A 485 10.04 5.90 -13.35
N THR A 486 10.12 7.22 -13.32
CA THR A 486 8.96 8.12 -13.59
C THR A 486 9.12 8.98 -14.84
N GLU A 487 10.23 8.84 -15.56
CA GLU A 487 10.63 9.72 -16.65
C GLU A 487 10.17 9.24 -18.05
N TYR A 488 9.72 8.00 -18.20
CA TYR A 488 9.29 7.43 -19.49
C TYR A 488 8.51 6.11 -19.33
N GLY A 489 8.03 5.56 -20.45
CA GLY A 489 7.58 4.18 -20.54
C GLY A 489 6.26 3.90 -19.79
N PRO A 490 6.18 2.84 -18.96
CA PRO A 490 4.95 2.45 -18.25
C PRO A 490 4.35 3.56 -17.39
N TRP A 491 5.18 4.37 -16.74
CA TRP A 491 4.72 5.50 -15.93
C TRP A 491 3.96 6.54 -16.77
N ALA A 492 4.42 6.83 -17.99
CA ALA A 492 3.73 7.76 -18.88
C ALA A 492 2.32 7.26 -19.25
N VAL A 493 2.19 5.95 -19.47
CA VAL A 493 0.89 5.31 -19.77
C VAL A 493 -0.03 5.36 -18.55
N LEU A 494 0.48 5.04 -17.36
CA LEU A 494 -0.28 5.10 -16.11
C LEU A 494 -0.71 6.54 -15.79
N ALA A 495 0.23 7.48 -15.74
CA ALA A 495 -0.03 8.87 -15.40
C ALA A 495 -0.99 9.54 -16.39
N GLY A 496 -0.82 9.31 -17.70
CA GLY A 496 -1.73 9.82 -18.70
C GLY A 496 -3.13 9.19 -18.61
N SER A 497 -3.23 7.91 -18.25
CA SER A 497 -4.52 7.21 -18.09
C SER A 497 -5.27 7.64 -16.83
N ILE A 498 -4.56 7.86 -15.72
CA ILE A 498 -5.11 8.46 -14.50
C ILE A 498 -5.76 9.79 -14.85
N LYS A 499 -5.00 10.72 -15.43
CA LYS A 499 -5.51 12.07 -15.76
C LYS A 499 -6.75 12.03 -16.65
N ALA A 500 -6.72 11.19 -17.68
CA ALA A 500 -7.84 11.03 -18.58
C ALA A 500 -9.11 10.55 -17.88
N THR A 501 -8.96 9.62 -16.93
CA THR A 501 -10.07 9.08 -16.14
C THR A 501 -10.68 10.15 -15.23
N PHE A 502 -9.85 11.00 -14.61
CA PHE A 502 -10.33 12.14 -13.82
C PHE A 502 -10.97 13.24 -14.69
N GLU A 503 -10.47 13.46 -15.90
CA GLU A 503 -11.04 14.41 -16.84
C GLU A 503 -12.39 13.95 -17.41
N SER A 504 -12.53 12.66 -17.71
CA SER A 504 -13.76 12.08 -18.29
C SER A 504 -14.84 11.79 -17.26
N SER A 505 -14.47 11.59 -16.00
CA SER A 505 -15.41 11.32 -14.91
C SER A 505 -16.31 12.54 -14.64
N PRO A 506 -17.65 12.41 -14.68
CA PRO A 506 -18.54 13.52 -14.30
C PRO A 506 -18.45 13.88 -12.82
N THR A 507 -17.97 12.95 -11.98
CA THR A 507 -17.77 13.16 -10.55
C THR A 507 -16.64 14.16 -10.29
N TYR A 508 -15.54 14.06 -11.06
CA TYR A 508 -14.37 14.91 -10.88
C TYR A 508 -14.33 16.05 -11.89
N ASN A 509 -14.52 15.75 -13.18
CA ASN A 509 -14.47 16.66 -14.32
C ASN A 509 -13.31 17.66 -14.19
N SER A 510 -12.13 17.11 -13.90
CA SER A 510 -10.97 17.86 -13.41
C SER A 510 -9.79 17.69 -14.35
N SER A 511 -9.36 18.78 -14.97
CA SER A 511 -8.10 18.87 -15.71
C SER A 511 -6.90 19.25 -14.82
N GLY A 512 -7.14 19.52 -13.53
CA GLY A 512 -6.13 19.91 -12.53
C GLY A 512 -5.51 18.73 -11.77
N VAL A 513 -5.46 17.53 -12.37
CA VAL A 513 -4.87 16.35 -11.71
C VAL A 513 -3.37 16.30 -11.92
N VAL A 514 -2.65 16.22 -10.80
CA VAL A 514 -1.21 16.02 -10.73
C VAL A 514 -0.96 14.58 -10.36
N VAL A 515 -0.20 13.85 -11.18
CA VAL A 515 0.26 12.50 -10.82
C VAL A 515 1.61 12.64 -10.16
N ALA A 516 1.67 12.35 -8.86
CA ALA A 516 2.88 12.49 -8.06
C ALA A 516 3.32 11.12 -7.55
N PRO A 517 4.61 10.78 -7.61
CA PRO A 517 5.10 9.54 -7.02
C PRO A 517 4.92 9.56 -5.51
N SER A 518 4.71 8.40 -4.91
CA SER A 518 4.60 8.24 -3.47
C SER A 518 5.31 6.98 -2.97
N LEU A 519 5.69 7.00 -1.69
CA LEU A 519 6.29 5.88 -0.98
C LEU A 519 5.21 5.22 -0.12
N SER A 520 5.01 3.91 -0.26
CA SER A 520 4.17 3.14 0.67
C SER A 520 4.91 2.93 1.99
N ILE A 521 4.27 3.28 3.12
CA ILE A 521 4.87 3.23 4.46
C ILE A 521 4.35 2.09 5.34
N GLY A 522 3.19 1.51 5.00
CA GLY A 522 2.43 0.63 5.90
C GLY A 522 1.99 -0.70 5.28
N LYS A 523 1.79 -0.73 3.96
CA LYS A 523 1.50 -1.96 3.22
C LYS A 523 2.78 -2.49 2.62
N ILE A 524 2.98 -3.80 2.74
CA ILE A 524 4.10 -4.52 2.14
C ILE A 524 3.46 -5.59 1.30
N VAL A 525 3.18 -5.26 0.04
CA VAL A 525 2.31 -6.10 -0.79
C VAL A 525 3.10 -6.82 -1.88
N SER A 526 4.33 -6.39 -2.14
CA SER A 526 5.06 -6.86 -3.32
C SER A 526 6.29 -7.69 -2.94
N PRO A 527 6.13 -8.99 -2.59
CA PRO A 527 7.25 -9.94 -2.63
C PRO A 527 7.74 -10.18 -4.07
#